data_AF-A0A7S1MIZ7-F1
#
_entry.id   AF-A0A7S1MIZ7-F1
#
_cell.length_a   1.000
_cell.length_b   1.000
_cell.length_c   1.000
_cell.angle_alpha   90.00
_cell.angle_beta   90.00
_cell.angle_gamma   90.00
#
_symmetry.space_group_name_H-M   'P 1'
#
loop_
_entity.id
_entity.type
_entity.pdbx_description
1 polymer ?
#
loop_
_entity_poly.entity_id
_entity_poly.type
_entity_poly.pdbx_seq_one_letter_code
_entity_poly.pdbx_strand_id
1 'polypeptide(L)'
;VSYNVLSSHLSQSWYFWHNNPEDLDPKTRLKRVLKKLQPMVQRGAIICLQECSMDWTSFLHAFFQRRGYYFIHSLYGKQFNGHMGIGIAFPSARYDLNAVSIQRVAESKSWLAAENTAA
;
A
#
# COMPACT_ATOMS: atom_id res chain seq x y z
N VAL A 1 4.03 -11.77 3.49
CA VAL A 1 2.60 -11.39 3.62
C VAL A 1 2.27 -10.48 2.47
N SER A 2 1.13 -10.67 1.81
CA SER A 2 0.57 -9.70 0.87
C SER A 2 -0.80 -9.29 1.39
N TYR A 3 -1.07 -7.98 1.50
CA TYR A 3 -2.33 -7.49 2.04
C TYR A 3 -2.74 -6.14 1.44
N ASN A 4 -3.89 -6.12 0.78
CA ASN A 4 -4.53 -4.89 0.33
C ASN A 4 -5.24 -4.24 1.52
N VAL A 5 -4.84 -3.01 1.85
CA VAL A 5 -5.37 -2.30 3.03
C VAL A 5 -6.63 -1.50 2.73
N LEU A 6 -7.07 -1.43 1.46
CA LEU A 6 -8.16 -0.60 0.94
C LEU A 6 -8.00 0.87 1.34
N SER A 7 -7.64 1.70 0.37
CA SER A 7 -7.34 3.13 0.60
C SER A 7 -8.39 3.79 1.48
N SER A 8 -7.95 4.69 2.37
CA SER A 8 -8.86 5.48 3.23
C SER A 8 -9.90 6.28 2.41
N HIS A 9 -9.56 6.59 1.17
CA HIS A 9 -10.40 7.34 0.23
C HIS A 9 -11.32 6.45 -0.59
N LEU A 10 -11.36 5.14 -0.36
CA LEU A 10 -12.19 4.20 -1.11
C LEU A 10 -13.14 3.41 -0.20
N SER A 11 -13.28 3.76 1.08
CA SER A 11 -14.15 3.04 2.03
C SER A 11 -15.44 3.78 2.39
N GLN A 12 -16.09 4.39 1.41
CA GLN A 12 -17.33 5.15 1.65
C GLN A 12 -18.50 4.24 1.97
N SER A 13 -19.36 4.70 2.90
CA SER A 13 -20.56 3.98 3.32
C SER A 13 -21.59 3.78 2.21
N TRP A 14 -21.66 4.66 1.21
CA TRP A 14 -22.57 4.46 0.07
C TRP A 14 -22.15 3.27 -0.81
N TYR A 15 -20.85 2.94 -0.87
CA TYR A 15 -20.35 1.78 -1.60
C TYR A 15 -20.43 0.52 -0.73
N PHE A 16 -19.99 0.62 0.53
CA PHE A 16 -20.05 -0.46 1.52
C PHE A 16 -21.29 -0.34 2.42
N TRP A 17 -22.46 -0.26 1.80
CA TRP A 17 -23.73 0.05 2.49
C TRP A 17 -24.18 -1.01 3.50
N HIS A 18 -23.69 -2.24 3.38
CA HIS A 18 -23.95 -3.32 4.33
C HIS A 18 -23.11 -3.24 5.60
N ASN A 19 -22.07 -2.40 5.64
CA ASN A 19 -21.17 -2.29 6.78
C ASN A 19 -21.62 -1.19 7.73
N ASN A 20 -21.33 -1.33 9.02
CA ASN A 20 -21.48 -0.24 9.97
C ASN A 20 -20.57 0.94 9.55
N PRO A 21 -21.09 2.17 9.36
CA PRO A 21 -20.29 3.33 8.97
C PRO A 21 -19.10 3.62 9.90
N GLU A 22 -19.21 3.31 11.20
CA GLU A 22 -18.09 3.46 12.15
C GLU A 22 -16.92 2.51 11.85
N ASP A 23 -17.20 1.35 11.28
CA ASP A 23 -16.18 0.38 10.84
C ASP A 23 -15.50 0.82 9.54
N LEU A 24 -16.12 1.76 8.81
CA LEU A 24 -15.60 2.35 7.58
C LEU A 24 -14.76 3.60 7.81
N ASP A 25 -14.86 4.22 8.99
CA ASP A 25 -14.08 5.40 9.37
C ASP A 25 -12.56 5.15 9.20
N PRO A 26 -11.83 6.02 8.48
CA PRO A 26 -10.40 5.82 8.23
C PRO A 26 -9.54 5.67 9.48
N LYS A 27 -9.85 6.37 10.58
CA LYS A 27 -9.05 6.29 11.82
C LYS A 27 -9.31 4.96 12.53
N THR A 28 -10.56 4.53 12.60
CA THR A 28 -10.95 3.23 13.14
C THR A 28 -10.30 2.10 12.35
N ARG A 29 -10.37 2.15 11.00
CA ARG A 29 -9.75 1.16 10.13
C ARG A 29 -8.23 1.11 10.28
N LEU A 30 -7.56 2.26 10.29
CA LEU A 30 -6.10 2.31 10.45
C LEU A 30 -5.65 1.59 11.74
N LYS A 31 -6.31 1.85 12.88
CA LYS A 31 -6.00 1.17 14.15
C LYS A 31 -6.11 -0.35 14.01
N ARG A 32 -7.14 -0.84 13.33
CA ARG A 32 -7.35 -2.29 13.09
C ARG A 32 -6.33 -2.87 12.13
N VAL A 33 -5.96 -2.15 11.07
CA VAL A 33 -4.89 -2.54 10.13
C VAL A 33 -3.57 -2.67 10.87
N LEU A 34 -3.15 -1.67 11.66
CA LEU A 34 -1.90 -1.73 12.43
C LEU A 34 -1.91 -2.89 13.43
N LYS A 35 -3.04 -3.13 14.12
CA LYS A 35 -3.22 -4.29 15.00
C LYS A 35 -3.08 -5.61 14.24
N LYS A 36 -3.63 -5.71 13.02
CA LYS A 36 -3.52 -6.90 12.17
C LYS A 36 -2.10 -7.14 11.65
N LEU A 37 -1.34 -6.07 11.40
CA LEU A 37 0.06 -6.15 10.97
C LEU A 37 1.01 -6.51 12.11
N GLN A 38 0.70 -6.15 13.36
CA GLN A 38 1.53 -6.40 14.53
C GLN A 38 2.05 -7.85 14.67
N PRO A 39 1.22 -8.91 14.59
CA PRO A 39 1.73 -10.29 14.67
C PRO A 39 2.63 -10.66 13.48
N MET A 40 2.44 -10.05 12.31
CA MET A 40 3.28 -10.26 11.13
C MET A 40 4.66 -9.64 11.31
N VAL A 41 4.72 -8.49 11.99
CA VAL A 41 5.99 -7.86 12.39
C VAL A 41 6.70 -8.68 13.46
N GLN A 42 5.98 -9.16 14.47
CA GLN A 42 6.56 -9.97 15.56
C GLN A 42 7.22 -11.26 15.06
N ARG A 43 6.66 -11.90 14.03
CA ARG A 43 7.27 -13.09 13.40
C ARG A 43 8.41 -12.78 12.42
N GLY A 44 8.78 -11.52 12.23
CA GLY A 44 9.85 -11.15 11.30
C GLY A 44 9.49 -11.31 9.82
N ALA A 45 8.20 -11.19 9.45
CA ALA A 45 7.79 -11.40 8.06
C ALA A 45 8.14 -10.20 7.16
N ILE A 46 8.42 -10.47 5.89
CA ILE A 46 8.35 -9.47 4.82
C ILE A 46 6.86 -9.21 4.52
N ILE A 47 6.47 -7.94 4.45
CA ILE A 47 5.08 -7.48 4.35
C ILE A 47 4.94 -6.59 3.11
N CYS A 48 4.12 -7.01 2.16
CA CYS A 48 3.76 -6.24 0.97
C CYS A 48 2.33 -5.71 1.14
N LEU A 49 2.15 -4.40 0.99
CA LEU A 49 0.86 -3.72 1.12
C LEU A 49 0.44 -3.12 -0.22
N GLN A 50 -0.85 -3.21 -0.53
CA GLN A 50 -1.48 -2.54 -1.66
C GLN A 50 -2.56 -1.56 -1.19
N GLU A 51 -2.87 -0.59 -2.04
CA GLU A 51 -3.81 0.51 -1.77
C GLU A 51 -3.48 1.33 -0.52
N CYS A 52 -2.19 1.54 -0.26
CA CYS A 52 -1.75 2.45 0.79
C CYS A 52 -2.04 3.89 0.37
N SER A 53 -2.99 4.56 1.01
CA SER A 53 -3.25 5.98 0.79
C SER A 53 -2.11 6.85 1.33
N MET A 54 -1.93 8.04 0.76
CA MET A 54 -0.93 9.03 1.20
C MET A 54 -1.06 9.38 2.68
N ASP A 55 -2.30 9.51 3.19
CA ASP A 55 -2.52 9.78 4.61
C ASP A 55 -1.99 8.66 5.50
N TRP A 56 -2.23 7.40 5.10
CA TRP A 56 -1.85 6.23 5.88
C TRP A 56 -0.36 5.91 5.78
N THR A 57 0.32 6.25 4.68
CA THR A 57 1.75 5.95 4.54
C THR A 57 2.60 6.62 5.61
N SER A 58 2.25 7.83 6.04
CA SER A 58 2.92 8.51 7.15
C SER A 58 2.89 7.68 8.45
N PHE A 59 1.74 7.12 8.79
CA PHE A 59 1.57 6.25 9.96
C PHE A 59 2.24 4.90 9.79
N LEU A 60 2.21 4.34 8.58
CA LEU A 60 2.88 3.06 8.27
C LEU A 60 4.40 3.19 8.41
N HIS A 61 5.00 4.30 7.93
CA HIS A 61 6.41 4.62 8.15
C HIS A 61 6.77 4.60 9.63
N ALA A 62 6.05 5.38 10.44
CA ALA A 62 6.29 5.43 11.87
C ALA A 62 6.07 4.06 12.56
N PHE A 63 5.06 3.31 12.13
CA PHE A 63 4.76 1.98 12.66
C PHE A 63 5.88 0.98 12.42
N PHE A 64 6.37 0.88 11.18
CA PHE A 64 7.43 -0.06 10.81
C PHE A 64 8.79 0.37 11.38
N GLN A 65 9.16 1.65 11.25
CA GLN A 65 10.46 2.13 11.73
C GLN A 65 10.65 1.89 13.23
N ARG A 66 9.62 2.14 14.04
CA ARG A 66 9.65 1.89 15.50
C ARG A 66 9.82 0.41 15.88
N ARG A 67 9.70 -0.50 14.93
CA ARG A 67 9.79 -1.96 15.12
C ARG A 67 11.01 -2.55 14.43
N GLY A 68 11.97 -1.73 14.00
CA GLY A 68 13.18 -2.19 13.32
C GLY A 68 12.88 -2.75 11.93
N TYR A 69 11.95 -2.11 11.22
CA TYR A 69 11.62 -2.46 9.84
C TYR A 69 11.95 -1.29 8.92
N TYR A 70 12.53 -1.59 7.76
CA TYR A 70 12.49 -0.69 6.62
C TYR A 70 11.08 -0.71 6.03
N PHE A 71 10.62 0.43 5.51
CA PHE A 71 9.40 0.53 4.73
C PHE A 71 9.64 1.37 3.48
N ILE A 72 9.57 0.73 2.32
CA ILE A 72 9.69 1.37 1.02
C ILE A 72 8.28 1.47 0.45
N HIS A 73 7.92 2.63 -0.09
CA HIS A 73 6.61 2.84 -0.70
C HIS A 73 6.72 3.65 -1.98
N SER A 74 5.74 3.48 -2.85
CA SER A 74 5.56 4.29 -4.05
C SER A 74 4.08 4.56 -4.25
N LEU A 75 3.75 5.83 -4.43
CA LEU A 75 2.40 6.31 -4.69
C LEU A 75 2.23 6.55 -6.19
N TYR A 76 1.16 6.03 -6.78
CA TYR A 76 0.87 6.18 -8.21
C TYR A 76 -0.60 6.53 -8.50
N GLY A 77 -1.42 6.60 -7.46
CA GLY A 77 -2.84 6.93 -7.54
C GLY A 77 -3.09 8.42 -7.82
N LYS A 78 -4.37 8.77 -7.83
CA LYS A 78 -4.86 10.14 -8.04
C LYS A 78 -5.57 10.64 -6.79
N GLN A 79 -5.94 11.91 -6.76
CA GLN A 79 -6.62 12.50 -5.61
C GLN A 79 -7.86 11.71 -5.17
N PHE A 80 -8.69 11.22 -6.10
CA PHE A 80 -9.92 10.47 -5.78
C PHE A 80 -9.69 9.19 -4.98
N ASN A 81 -8.49 8.58 -5.07
CA ASN A 81 -8.15 7.36 -4.33
C ASN A 81 -7.09 7.62 -3.24
N GLY A 82 -6.91 8.89 -2.84
CA GLY A 82 -5.96 9.28 -1.81
C GLY A 82 -4.51 9.13 -2.24
N HIS A 83 -4.25 9.29 -3.55
CA HIS A 83 -2.94 9.07 -4.16
C HIS A 83 -2.35 7.70 -3.80
N MET A 84 -3.19 6.67 -3.75
CA MET A 84 -2.77 5.37 -3.20
C MET A 84 -1.64 4.71 -3.99
N GLY A 85 -0.95 3.78 -3.35
CA GLY A 85 0.03 2.96 -4.04
C GLY A 85 0.35 1.68 -3.28
N ILE A 86 1.62 1.29 -3.34
CA ILE A 86 2.12 0.06 -2.74
C ILE A 86 3.22 0.36 -1.72
N GLY A 87 3.48 -0.61 -0.85
CA GLY A 87 4.68 -0.59 -0.04
C GLY A 87 5.17 -1.99 0.34
N ILE A 88 6.47 -2.09 0.61
CA ILE A 88 7.13 -3.29 1.11
C ILE A 88 7.88 -2.97 2.39
N ALA A 89 7.68 -3.78 3.42
CA ALA A 89 8.35 -3.68 4.71
C ALA A 89 9.07 -4.98 5.05
N PHE A 90 10.27 -4.88 5.63
CA PHE A 90 11.08 -6.04 6.03
C PHE A 90 11.95 -5.72 7.26
N PRO A 91 12.27 -6.72 8.10
CA PRO A 91 13.04 -6.51 9.32
C PRO A 91 14.51 -6.21 9.00
N SER A 92 15.02 -5.07 9.49
CA SER A 92 16.42 -4.65 9.29
C SER A 92 17.41 -5.57 10.00
N ALA A 93 16.98 -6.32 11.01
CA ALA A 93 17.84 -7.27 11.72
C ALA A 93 18.13 -8.57 10.94
N ARG A 94 17.45 -8.83 9.81
CA ARG A 94 17.59 -10.07 9.02
C ARG A 94 17.96 -9.86 7.56
N TYR A 95 17.70 -8.67 7.04
CA TYR A 95 17.91 -8.37 5.63
C TYR A 95 18.56 -7.00 5.49
N ASP A 96 19.58 -6.96 4.65
CA ASP A 96 20.17 -5.73 4.18
C ASP A 96 19.50 -5.30 2.87
N LEU A 97 19.35 -3.98 2.71
CA LEU A 97 18.81 -3.42 1.48
C LEU A 97 19.95 -3.11 0.51
N ASN A 98 20.12 -3.95 -0.52
CA ASN A 98 21.14 -3.72 -1.55
C ASN A 98 20.70 -2.69 -2.60
N ALA A 99 19.47 -2.80 -3.11
CA ALA A 99 18.94 -1.94 -4.14
C ALA A 99 17.41 -1.90 -4.12
N VAL A 100 16.83 -0.81 -4.62
CA VAL A 100 15.38 -0.63 -4.81
C VAL A 100 15.11 -0.25 -6.25
N SER A 101 14.18 -0.95 -6.90
CA SER A 101 13.63 -0.56 -8.19
C SER A 101 12.12 -0.36 -8.06
N ILE A 102 11.65 0.82 -8.44
CA ILE A 102 10.23 1.17 -8.49
C ILE A 102 9.93 1.45 -9.95
N GLN A 103 9.01 0.69 -10.54
CA GLN A 103 8.69 0.77 -11.96
C GLN A 103 7.20 0.90 -12.16
N ARG A 104 6.80 1.78 -13.07
CA ARG A 104 5.42 1.85 -13.57
C ARG A 104 5.32 0.96 -14.79
N VAL A 105 4.53 -0.12 -14.70
CA VAL A 105 4.38 -1.11 -15.79
C VAL A 105 3.97 -0.48 -17.12
N ALA A 106 3.18 0.59 -17.07
CA ALA A 106 2.77 1.32 -18.27
C ALA A 106 3.94 2.01 -19.02
N GLU A 107 5.05 2.29 -18.34
CA GLU A 107 6.28 2.86 -18.92
C GLU A 107 7.26 1.78 -19.39
N SER A 108 7.17 0.57 -18.86
CA SER A 108 8.09 -0.52 -19.20
C SER A 108 7.68 -1.30 -20.45
N LYS A 109 6.49 -1.04 -21.00
CA LYS A 109 6.00 -1.69 -22.22
C LYS A 109 6.17 -0.74 -23.41
N SER A 110 6.96 -1.15 -24.40
CA SER A 110 6.83 -0.60 -25.76
C SER A 110 5.50 -1.12 -26.31
N TRP A 111 4.44 -0.36 -26.10
CA TRP A 111 3.22 -0.56 -26.86
C TRP A 111 3.60 -0.32 -28.31
N LEU A 112 3.86 -1.39 -29.06
CA LEU A 112 4.04 -1.30 -30.50
C LEU A 112 2.87 -0.47 -31.00
N ALA A 113 3.17 0.64 -31.69
CA ALA A 113 2.20 1.34 -32.50
C ALA A 113 1.76 0.33 -33.57
N ALA A 114 0.78 -0.51 -33.22
CA ALA A 114 0.20 -1.48 -34.11
C ALA A 114 -0.58 -0.67 -35.15
N GLU A 115 0.11 -0.42 -36.26
CA GLU A 115 -0.42 -0.42 -37.62
C GLU A 115 -1.68 0.42 -37.85
N ASN A 116 -1.51 1.74 -37.87
CA ASN A 116 -2.35 2.62 -38.71
C ASN A 116 -1.64 2.94 -40.04
N THR A 117 -1.10 1.90 -40.68
CA THR A 117 -0.60 1.96 -42.05
C THR A 117 -1.08 0.73 -42.81
N ALA A 118 -2.38 0.65 -43.09
CA ALA A 118 -2.91 -0.07 -44.25
C ALA A 118 -4.36 0.33 -44.52
N ALA A 119 -4.59 0.75 -45.77
CA ALA A 119 -5.82 1.12 -46.49
C ALA A 119 -6.24 2.59 -46.42
#